data_AF-A0A955QLQ2-F1
#
_entry.id   AF-A0A955QLQ2-F1
#
_cell.length_a   1.000
_cell.length_b   1.000
_cell.length_c   1.000
_cell.angle_alpha   90.00
_cell.angle_beta   90.00
_cell.angle_gamma   90.00
#
_symmetry.space_group_name_H-M   'P 1'
#
loop_
_entity.id
_entity.type
_entity.pdbx_description
1 polymer ?
#
loop_
_entity_poly.entity_id
_entity_poly.type
_entity_poly.pdbx_seq_one_letter_code
_entity_poly.pdbx_strand_id
1 'polypeptide(L)'
;MYDVVPGDVEGAFKRVAKFSELLLKPKKAEELAEKISLPALRSAGLSVAHNERDLWLDQLLERQKTMSSTPKSNLVFSGEDLIRGYRIDVREVNRQANGSVTFGPWRSLCFRHGEHRLAPNAPPVLTYNDEGWISLGATEGDVEPPPSVNRQIKPNALQPAPGVTPHIQSRAAMPNVAQSRIAALAAQAAVGAIRVVPKPILHIYESLFRWAGWSLCVPRPGKDLNPQDNPDYSGHAPIPGIPMQVHFTPIPGTLQRLRFGKQYQFRARVVDLAGNSLPVTYSPPENPLFVTDVNDGFYDRFEPVSSPVMVLTQPTKGPKPVEQPLLPGDFPARLVIRTLNLETPQDGSAGPATPISIRHIVPPRVSQELSEQHGMFDSLTPPQAHQLMTDKDLDLGEQWQSDPTSPIGRKAVKIESPEFVVPANQHITVPYLPDPLAAGVTFSELPGTTGNRLLLQPFAGNWPNRVGFKIMIEAGTAPPVFQGDTLKIFVPPGEHIRAEASCFFPPGSENLMGLWRWIQERMGHQSEGSSMLALVRQGRHWLLTPNRDLDLVHALQQPLFNPVWASLSNPTQTSQEVPADHVRTFGDTHAYLYGTLAVHRGST
;
A
#
# COMPACT_ATOMS: atom_id res chain seq x y z
N MET A 1 17.73 -17.84 20.30
CA MET A 1 16.37 -18.33 19.95
C MET A 1 16.03 -17.75 18.59
N TYR A 2 15.33 -18.50 17.72
CA TYR A 2 15.00 -18.06 16.37
C TYR A 2 13.50 -17.80 16.24
N ASP A 3 13.16 -16.56 15.94
CA ASP A 3 11.78 -16.11 15.87
C ASP A 3 11.40 -15.85 14.41
N VAL A 4 10.14 -16.11 14.04
CA VAL A 4 9.63 -15.77 12.70
C VAL A 4 8.70 -14.58 12.79
N VAL A 5 9.11 -13.49 12.17
CA VAL A 5 8.35 -12.24 12.16
C VAL A 5 7.70 -12.05 10.80
N PRO A 6 6.38 -11.76 10.74
CA PRO A 6 5.72 -11.43 9.49
C PRO A 6 6.04 -9.99 9.06
N GLY A 7 6.29 -9.81 7.77
CA GLY A 7 6.42 -8.49 7.14
C GLY A 7 7.81 -7.87 7.19
N ASP A 8 7.87 -6.60 6.80
CA ASP A 8 9.08 -5.78 6.85
C ASP A 8 9.33 -5.29 8.29
N VAL A 9 10.39 -5.83 8.90
CA VAL A 9 10.79 -5.55 10.28
C VAL A 9 11.45 -4.17 10.39
N GLU A 10 11.74 -3.51 9.27
CA GLU A 10 12.47 -2.25 9.23
C GLU A 10 11.58 -1.06 9.67
N GLY A 11 11.56 -0.80 10.98
CA GLY A 11 11.03 0.43 11.58
C GLY A 11 9.50 0.53 11.75
N ALA A 12 8.70 -0.40 11.22
CA ALA A 12 7.24 -0.39 11.37
C ALA A 12 6.77 -1.00 12.70
N PHE A 13 7.39 -2.09 13.15
CA PHE A 13 6.94 -2.86 14.32
C PHE A 13 6.85 -2.03 15.61
N LYS A 14 7.91 -1.28 15.97
CA LYS A 14 7.91 -0.42 17.18
C LYS A 14 6.84 0.68 17.13
N ARG A 15 6.56 1.23 15.94
CA ARG A 15 5.51 2.26 15.75
C ARG A 15 4.12 1.65 15.86
N VAL A 16 3.95 0.42 15.39
CA VAL A 16 2.68 -0.34 15.38
C VAL A 16 2.35 -0.93 16.76
N ALA A 17 3.34 -1.40 17.52
CA ALA A 17 3.15 -1.85 18.90
C ALA A 17 2.65 -0.72 19.81
N LYS A 18 3.21 0.50 19.64
CA LYS A 18 2.78 1.72 20.33
C LYS A 18 1.39 2.19 19.90
N PHE A 19 1.01 1.93 18.65
CA PHE A 19 -0.30 2.29 18.10
C PHE A 19 -1.41 1.31 18.50
N SER A 20 -1.12 0.02 18.60
CA SER A 20 -2.09 -0.99 19.04
C SER A 20 -2.50 -0.82 20.51
N GLU A 21 -1.68 -0.16 21.34
CA GLU A 21 -2.11 0.30 22.68
C GLU A 21 -3.11 1.47 22.61
N LEU A 22 -3.06 2.27 21.54
CA LEU A 22 -3.95 3.41 21.31
C LEU A 22 -5.27 3.01 20.65
N LEU A 23 -5.29 1.94 19.85
CA LEU A 23 -6.49 1.39 19.20
C LEU A 23 -7.53 0.81 20.17
N LEU A 24 -7.11 0.42 21.38
CA LEU A 24 -8.01 -0.04 22.43
C LEU A 24 -8.86 1.10 23.03
N LYS A 25 -8.68 2.35 22.58
CA LYS A 25 -9.43 3.53 23.08
C LYS A 25 -10.37 4.07 21.99
N PRO A 26 -11.68 3.77 22.05
CA PRO A 26 -12.63 3.98 20.95
C PRO A 26 -12.85 5.45 20.53
N LYS A 27 -12.49 6.44 21.36
CA LYS A 27 -12.79 7.87 21.10
C LYS A 27 -11.61 8.69 20.52
N LYS A 28 -10.44 8.09 20.28
CA LYS A 28 -9.23 8.85 19.87
C LYS A 28 -8.62 8.42 18.54
N ALA A 29 -9.18 7.46 17.83
CA ALA A 29 -8.59 6.95 16.59
C ALA A 29 -8.67 7.97 15.43
N GLU A 30 -9.78 8.70 15.29
CA GLU A 30 -10.00 9.70 14.22
C GLU A 30 -9.12 10.95 14.42
N GLU A 31 -9.09 11.53 15.64
CA GLU A 31 -8.29 12.72 15.97
C GLU A 31 -6.77 12.50 15.86
N LEU A 32 -6.30 11.25 15.94
CA LEU A 32 -4.89 10.90 15.91
C LEU A 32 -4.38 10.52 14.52
N ALA A 33 -5.28 10.08 13.62
CA ALA A 33 -4.97 9.79 12.23
C ALA A 33 -4.43 11.03 11.49
N GLU A 34 -4.84 12.23 11.91
CA GLU A 34 -4.36 13.50 11.37
C GLU A 34 -2.94 13.88 11.86
N LYS A 35 -2.49 13.31 12.99
CA LYS A 35 -1.23 13.71 13.67
C LYS A 35 -0.10 12.69 13.56
N ILE A 36 -0.35 11.46 13.13
CA ILE A 36 0.66 10.40 13.04
C ILE A 36 0.54 9.73 11.67
N SER A 37 1.53 9.94 10.80
CA SER A 37 1.70 9.13 9.60
C SER A 37 2.08 7.70 10.03
N LEU A 38 1.14 6.76 9.92
CA LEU A 38 1.42 5.35 10.17
C LEU A 38 2.36 4.80 9.10
N PRO A 39 3.38 3.99 9.46
CA PRO A 39 4.11 3.24 8.46
C PRO A 39 3.16 2.24 7.79
N ALA A 40 3.18 2.19 6.47
CA ALA A 40 2.40 1.22 5.71
C ALA A 40 2.99 -0.18 5.99
N LEU A 41 2.27 -0.99 6.79
CA LEU A 41 2.61 -2.40 6.94
C LEU A 41 2.36 -3.11 5.61
N ARG A 42 3.32 -3.95 5.20
CA ARG A 42 3.27 -4.71 3.96
C ARG A 42 3.44 -6.19 4.23
N SER A 43 2.69 -7.01 3.50
CA SER A 43 2.78 -8.46 3.50
C SER A 43 3.97 -8.90 2.66
N ALA A 44 5.14 -8.67 3.22
CA ALA A 44 6.41 -8.74 2.53
C ALA A 44 6.97 -10.19 2.48
N GLY A 45 6.40 -11.11 3.27
CA GLY A 45 6.93 -12.45 3.49
C GLY A 45 7.18 -12.71 4.97
N LEU A 46 7.96 -13.75 5.25
CA LEU A 46 8.36 -14.14 6.59
C LEU A 46 9.86 -13.92 6.76
N SER A 47 10.25 -13.17 7.78
CA SER A 47 11.66 -12.95 8.13
C SER A 47 12.02 -13.81 9.35
N VAL A 48 13.13 -14.53 9.26
CA VAL A 48 13.66 -15.27 10.41
C VAL A 48 14.72 -14.42 11.09
N ALA A 49 14.52 -14.12 12.37
CA ALA A 49 15.45 -13.34 13.18
C ALA A 49 16.17 -14.23 14.19
N HIS A 50 17.40 -13.87 14.51
CA HIS A 50 18.15 -14.46 15.61
C HIS A 50 18.25 -13.46 16.76
N ASN A 51 17.61 -13.79 17.88
CA ASN A 51 17.65 -12.95 19.07
C ASN A 51 19.08 -12.90 19.62
N GLU A 52 19.53 -11.70 20.02
CA GLU A 52 20.87 -11.48 20.58
C GLU A 52 22.00 -11.90 19.61
N ARG A 53 21.78 -11.66 18.31
CA ARG A 53 22.77 -11.98 17.26
C ARG A 53 24.08 -11.22 17.43
N ASP A 54 24.02 -10.02 17.98
CA ASP A 54 25.18 -9.22 18.34
C ASP A 54 26.10 -9.96 19.33
N LEU A 55 25.54 -10.50 20.41
CA LEU A 55 26.30 -11.28 21.41
C LEU A 55 26.91 -12.54 20.79
N TRP A 56 26.15 -13.24 19.94
CA TRP A 56 26.64 -14.42 19.23
C TRP A 56 27.80 -14.08 18.27
N LEU A 57 27.67 -12.99 17.50
CA LEU A 57 28.70 -12.56 16.55
C LEU A 57 29.98 -12.10 17.27
N ASP A 58 29.84 -11.39 18.39
CA ASP A 58 30.97 -10.92 19.20
C ASP A 58 31.79 -12.09 19.75
N GLN A 59 31.11 -13.11 20.29
CA GLN A 59 31.77 -14.35 20.74
C GLN A 59 32.50 -15.07 19.61
N LEU A 60 31.92 -15.11 18.40
CA LEU A 60 32.52 -15.73 17.23
C LEU A 60 33.76 -14.96 16.76
N LEU A 61 33.70 -13.63 16.73
CA LEU A 61 34.82 -12.76 16.34
C LEU A 61 35.99 -12.85 17.34
N GLU A 62 35.73 -12.80 18.65
CA GLU A 62 36.79 -12.95 19.65
C GLU A 62 37.43 -14.35 19.60
N ARG A 63 36.64 -15.39 19.30
CA ARG A 63 37.18 -16.73 19.06
C ARG A 63 38.09 -16.77 17.81
N GLN A 64 37.66 -16.20 16.69
CA GLN A 64 38.46 -16.14 15.46
C GLN A 64 39.76 -15.34 15.63
N LYS A 65 39.72 -14.23 16.36
CA LYS A 65 40.89 -13.43 16.70
C LYS A 65 41.90 -14.22 17.52
N THR A 66 41.42 -14.99 18.50
CA THR A 66 42.26 -15.89 19.31
C THR A 66 42.93 -16.95 18.41
N MET A 67 42.16 -17.60 17.52
CA MET A 67 42.70 -18.61 16.59
C MET A 67 43.72 -18.05 15.60
N SER A 68 43.49 -16.85 15.07
CA SER A 68 44.37 -16.20 14.08
C SER A 68 45.73 -15.79 14.65
N SER A 69 45.80 -15.57 15.97
CA SER A 69 47.01 -15.12 16.66
C SER A 69 47.94 -16.25 17.16
N THR A 70 47.51 -17.51 17.07
CA THR A 70 48.26 -18.66 17.65
C THR A 70 49.13 -19.38 16.58
N PRO A 71 50.42 -19.68 16.83
CA PRO A 71 51.30 -20.35 15.86
C PRO A 71 50.84 -21.78 15.52
N LYS A 72 50.88 -22.12 14.23
CA LYS A 72 50.26 -23.30 13.61
C LYS A 72 51.03 -24.60 13.87
N SER A 73 50.42 -25.53 14.59
CA SER A 73 50.61 -26.97 14.34
C SER A 73 49.39 -27.82 14.70
N ASN A 74 48.55 -27.41 15.66
CA ASN A 74 47.32 -28.12 16.04
C ASN A 74 46.15 -27.15 16.27
N LEU A 75 45.55 -26.63 15.19
CA LEU A 75 44.28 -25.92 15.27
C LEU A 75 43.15 -26.95 15.40
N VAL A 76 42.47 -26.96 16.55
CA VAL A 76 41.24 -27.72 16.74
C VAL A 76 40.09 -26.82 16.31
N PHE A 77 39.46 -27.15 15.19
CA PHE A 77 38.24 -26.49 14.74
C PHE A 77 37.03 -27.14 15.40
N SER A 78 36.11 -26.34 15.92
CA SER A 78 34.77 -26.83 16.23
C SER A 78 33.94 -26.87 14.94
N GLY A 79 32.82 -27.63 14.96
CA GLY A 79 31.96 -27.78 13.78
C GLY A 79 31.40 -26.44 13.26
N GLU A 80 31.30 -25.44 14.12
CA GLU A 80 30.88 -24.07 13.77
C GLU A 80 31.93 -23.30 12.95
N ASP A 81 33.22 -23.61 13.10
CA ASP A 81 34.31 -22.98 12.33
C ASP A 81 34.37 -23.50 10.88
N LEU A 82 33.70 -24.63 10.61
CA LEU A 82 33.67 -25.30 9.31
C LEU A 82 32.36 -25.04 8.55
N ILE A 83 31.55 -24.07 8.99
CA ILE A 83 30.28 -23.71 8.36
C ILE A 83 30.54 -22.75 7.20
N ARG A 84 30.11 -23.15 6.00
CA ARG A 84 30.10 -22.30 4.80
C ARG A 84 28.79 -21.52 4.65
N GLY A 85 27.69 -22.08 5.14
CA GLY A 85 26.38 -21.48 5.05
C GLY A 85 25.28 -22.46 5.43
N TYR A 86 24.06 -22.13 5.02
CA TYR A 86 22.85 -22.84 5.43
C TYR A 86 21.95 -23.15 4.24
N ARG A 87 21.36 -24.36 4.29
CA ARG A 87 20.22 -24.77 3.47
C ARG A 87 18.96 -24.60 4.29
N ILE A 88 18.08 -23.70 3.85
CA ILE A 88 16.85 -23.40 4.57
C ILE A 88 15.73 -24.29 4.06
N ASP A 89 15.10 -25.00 4.98
CA ASP A 89 13.88 -25.75 4.71
C ASP A 89 12.69 -25.06 5.37
N VAL A 90 11.53 -25.15 4.71
CA VAL A 90 10.25 -24.68 5.22
C VAL A 90 9.25 -25.82 5.21
N ARG A 91 8.32 -25.81 6.17
CA ARG A 91 7.14 -26.68 6.17
C ARG A 91 5.91 -25.91 6.62
N GLU A 92 4.75 -26.33 6.12
CA GLU A 92 3.47 -25.84 6.61
C GLU A 92 3.13 -26.47 7.96
N VAL A 93 2.63 -25.66 8.88
CA VAL A 93 2.12 -26.07 10.19
C VAL A 93 0.60 -26.00 10.14
N ASN A 94 -0.06 -27.13 10.41
CA ASN A 94 -1.51 -27.25 10.40
C ASN A 94 -2.01 -27.42 11.83
N ARG A 95 -2.73 -26.41 12.33
CA ARG A 95 -3.38 -26.47 13.64
C ARG A 95 -4.83 -26.91 13.48
N GLN A 96 -5.20 -27.96 14.19
CA GLN A 96 -6.58 -28.41 14.25
C GLN A 96 -7.34 -27.67 15.36
N ALA A 97 -8.68 -27.62 15.24
CA ALA A 97 -9.54 -26.95 16.22
C ALA A 97 -9.43 -27.54 17.65
N ASN A 98 -8.97 -28.78 17.79
CA ASN A 98 -8.71 -29.45 19.07
C ASN A 98 -7.35 -29.10 19.69
N GLY A 99 -6.57 -28.20 19.07
CA GLY A 99 -5.24 -27.80 19.51
C GLY A 99 -4.10 -28.71 19.06
N SER A 100 -4.38 -29.84 18.39
CA SER A 100 -3.34 -30.70 17.83
C SER A 100 -2.66 -30.04 16.62
N VAL A 101 -1.36 -30.30 16.48
CA VAL A 101 -0.54 -29.75 15.41
C VAL A 101 -0.05 -30.89 14.52
N THR A 102 -0.31 -30.78 13.21
CA THR A 102 0.26 -31.66 12.20
C THR A 102 1.18 -30.86 11.27
N PHE A 103 2.12 -31.54 10.65
CA PHE A 103 3.16 -30.90 9.85
C PHE A 103 3.12 -31.39 8.41
N GLY A 104 3.27 -30.46 7.46
CA GLY A 104 3.62 -30.80 6.09
C GLY A 104 5.05 -31.34 5.98
N PRO A 105 5.44 -31.88 4.81
CA PRO A 105 6.81 -32.30 4.58
C PRO A 105 7.75 -31.09 4.56
N TRP A 106 9.00 -31.30 4.97
CA TRP A 106 10.05 -30.31 4.76
C TRP A 106 10.34 -30.12 3.28
N ARG A 107 10.40 -28.87 2.85
CA ARG A 107 10.79 -28.47 1.48
C ARG A 107 11.95 -27.48 1.55
N SER A 108 13.00 -27.76 0.79
CA SER A 108 14.13 -26.85 0.69
C SER A 108 13.78 -25.63 -0.17
N LEU A 109 14.18 -24.46 0.30
CA LEU A 109 14.12 -23.20 -0.44
C LEU A 109 15.35 -23.00 -1.35
N CYS A 110 16.32 -23.90 -1.26
CA CYS A 110 17.61 -23.83 -1.94
C CYS A 110 17.73 -24.80 -3.13
N PHE A 111 16.72 -25.64 -3.39
CA PHE A 111 16.71 -26.50 -4.57
C PHE A 111 16.68 -25.68 -5.86
N ARG A 112 17.58 -26.03 -6.79
CA ARG A 112 17.71 -25.35 -8.07
C ARG A 112 18.15 -26.31 -9.16
N HIS A 113 17.72 -26.01 -10.37
CA HIS A 113 18.23 -26.61 -11.59
C HIS A 113 19.26 -25.65 -12.18
N GLY A 114 20.49 -26.12 -12.37
CA GLY A 114 21.58 -25.34 -12.93
C GLY A 114 21.83 -25.69 -14.39
N GLU A 115 21.96 -24.66 -15.23
CA GLU A 115 22.36 -24.78 -16.63
C GLU A 115 23.61 -23.94 -16.90
N HIS A 116 24.69 -24.58 -17.38
CA HIS A 116 25.92 -23.88 -17.77
C HIS A 116 25.95 -23.68 -19.27
N ARG A 117 26.13 -22.45 -19.71
CA ARG A 117 26.17 -22.05 -21.13
C ARG A 117 27.50 -21.37 -21.42
N LEU A 118 28.10 -21.67 -22.57
CA LEU A 118 29.38 -21.07 -22.97
C LEU A 118 29.23 -19.70 -23.66
N ALA A 119 27.99 -19.29 -23.98
CA ALA A 119 27.66 -17.98 -24.53
C ALA A 119 26.17 -17.69 -24.32
N PRO A 120 25.74 -16.41 -24.37
CA PRO A 120 24.33 -16.04 -24.40
C PRO A 120 23.62 -16.78 -25.55
N ASN A 121 22.50 -17.44 -25.24
CA ASN A 121 21.68 -18.25 -26.17
C ASN A 121 22.33 -19.54 -26.73
N ALA A 122 23.52 -19.93 -26.27
CA ALA A 122 24.05 -21.27 -26.57
C ALA A 122 23.27 -22.37 -25.82
N PRO A 123 23.19 -23.59 -26.37
CA PRO A 123 22.63 -24.72 -25.64
C PRO A 123 23.43 -24.98 -24.35
N PRO A 124 22.79 -25.48 -23.28
CA PRO A 124 23.48 -25.81 -22.06
C PRO A 124 24.47 -26.96 -22.29
N VAL A 125 25.69 -26.79 -21.80
CA VAL A 125 26.78 -27.78 -21.89
C VAL A 125 26.77 -28.72 -20.67
N LEU A 126 26.23 -28.25 -19.54
CA LEU A 126 26.02 -29.04 -18.35
C LEU A 126 24.70 -28.64 -17.71
N THR A 127 23.89 -29.64 -17.37
CA THR A 127 22.65 -29.48 -16.60
C THR A 127 22.68 -30.41 -15.38
N TYR A 128 22.23 -29.91 -14.23
CA TYR A 128 22.14 -30.70 -13.01
C TYR A 128 21.06 -30.16 -12.09
N ASN A 129 20.58 -31.04 -11.21
CA ASN A 129 19.80 -30.64 -10.05
C ASN A 129 20.73 -30.66 -8.83
N ASP A 130 20.82 -29.55 -8.13
CA ASP A 130 21.54 -29.47 -6.86
C ASP A 130 20.73 -28.68 -5.83
N GLU A 131 21.39 -28.46 -4.70
CA GLU A 131 20.86 -27.67 -3.61
C GLU A 131 21.88 -26.60 -3.23
N GLY A 132 21.52 -25.34 -3.49
CA GLY A 132 22.32 -24.18 -3.13
C GLY A 132 22.39 -23.96 -1.61
N TRP A 133 22.91 -22.82 -1.20
CA TRP A 133 22.94 -22.40 0.19
C TRP A 133 22.94 -20.88 0.27
N ILE A 134 22.57 -20.35 1.43
CA ILE A 134 22.72 -18.94 1.77
C ILE A 134 23.83 -18.78 2.82
N SER A 135 24.53 -17.66 2.77
CA SER A 135 25.42 -17.22 3.86
C SER A 135 24.73 -16.12 4.66
N LEU A 136 24.83 -16.18 5.97
CA LEU A 136 24.33 -15.10 6.83
C LEU A 136 25.24 -13.88 6.65
N GLY A 137 24.69 -12.76 6.16
CA GLY A 137 25.47 -11.52 5.97
C GLY A 137 26.02 -10.99 7.29
N ALA A 138 27.28 -10.59 7.34
CA ALA A 138 27.98 -10.23 8.57
C ALA A 138 27.67 -8.79 9.05
N THR A 139 27.60 -7.81 8.14
CA THR A 139 27.37 -6.38 8.44
C THR A 139 27.08 -5.61 7.15
N GLU A 140 26.29 -4.54 7.21
CA GLU A 140 26.29 -3.48 6.17
C GLU A 140 27.05 -2.26 6.71
N GLY A 141 27.87 -1.64 5.86
CA GLY A 141 28.58 -0.39 6.18
C GLY A 141 27.77 0.82 5.71
N ASP A 142 27.92 1.97 6.36
CA ASP A 142 27.25 3.22 5.97
C ASP A 142 27.39 3.48 4.47
N VAL A 143 26.28 3.34 3.74
CA VAL A 143 26.14 3.95 2.41
C VAL A 143 25.94 5.44 2.68
N GLU A 144 26.99 6.22 2.42
CA GLU A 144 26.88 7.68 2.44
C GLU A 144 25.67 8.07 1.56
N PRO A 145 24.63 8.72 2.11
CA PRO A 145 23.43 9.00 1.36
C PRO A 145 23.83 9.78 0.09
N PRO A 146 23.25 9.47 -1.08
CA PRO A 146 23.55 10.23 -2.28
C PRO A 146 23.37 11.71 -1.94
N PRO A 147 24.31 12.59 -2.36
CA PRO A 147 24.28 13.99 -1.97
C PRO A 147 22.88 14.49 -2.25
N SER A 148 22.21 14.94 -1.19
CA SER A 148 20.88 15.51 -1.28
C SER A 148 20.92 16.51 -2.41
N VAL A 149 20.20 16.21 -3.49
CA VAL A 149 19.88 17.21 -4.48
C VAL A 149 19.02 18.20 -3.71
N ASN A 150 19.68 19.20 -3.14
CA ASN A 150 19.05 20.44 -2.78
C ASN A 150 18.34 20.86 -4.06
N ARG A 151 17.04 20.56 -4.15
CA ARG A 151 16.12 21.39 -4.91
C ARG A 151 16.24 22.75 -4.24
N GLN A 152 17.25 23.51 -4.69
CA GLN A 152 17.19 24.95 -4.65
C GLN A 152 15.90 25.26 -5.40
N ILE A 153 14.85 25.52 -4.61
CA ILE A 153 13.70 26.27 -5.05
C ILE A 153 14.33 27.55 -5.60
N LYS A 154 14.47 27.64 -6.92
CA LYS A 154 14.89 28.88 -7.57
C LYS A 154 13.81 29.90 -7.18
N PRO A 155 14.11 30.95 -6.40
CA PRO A 155 13.18 32.05 -6.29
C PRO A 155 12.99 32.63 -7.69
N ASN A 156 11.73 32.86 -8.07
CA ASN A 156 11.34 33.49 -9.32
C ASN A 156 12.19 34.75 -9.54
N ALA A 157 13.16 34.67 -10.47
CA ALA A 157 13.86 35.84 -10.95
C ALA A 157 12.94 36.55 -11.93
N LEU A 158 12.28 37.62 -11.48
CA LEU A 158 11.86 38.70 -12.37
C LEU A 158 13.11 39.16 -13.13
N GLN A 159 13.08 39.05 -14.46
CA GLN A 159 14.09 39.64 -15.33
C GLN A 159 14.01 41.18 -15.25
N PRO A 160 15.11 41.89 -15.00
CA PRO A 160 15.21 43.29 -15.37
C PRO A 160 15.63 43.41 -16.85
N ALA A 161 15.04 44.39 -17.53
CA ALA A 161 15.22 44.74 -18.93
C ALA A 161 16.67 45.11 -19.32
N PRO A 162 17.04 45.03 -20.61
CA PRO A 162 18.41 45.23 -21.06
C PRO A 162 18.76 46.71 -21.20
N GLY A 163 19.96 47.08 -20.75
CA GLY A 163 20.59 48.34 -21.08
C GLY A 163 21.22 49.02 -19.87
N VAL A 164 22.55 48.91 -19.77
CA VAL A 164 23.53 49.96 -19.42
C VAL A 164 24.85 49.23 -19.07
N THR A 165 25.86 49.43 -19.92
CA THR A 165 27.27 49.20 -19.57
C THR A 165 27.83 50.51 -19.00
N PRO A 166 28.76 50.47 -18.04
CA PRO A 166 30.09 50.93 -18.41
C PRO A 166 31.29 50.20 -17.78
N HIS A 167 32.38 50.33 -18.52
CA HIS A 167 33.79 49.94 -18.35
C HIS A 167 34.44 50.19 -16.97
N ILE A 168 35.50 49.41 -16.63
CA ILE A 168 36.92 49.82 -16.73
C ILE A 168 37.89 48.70 -16.32
N GLN A 169 38.73 48.32 -17.29
CA GLN A 169 40.17 47.99 -17.33
C GLN A 169 40.89 47.02 -16.35
N SER A 170 41.66 46.18 -17.01
CA SER A 170 42.78 45.31 -16.65
C SER A 170 43.86 45.88 -15.71
N ARG A 171 44.42 45.01 -14.85
CA ARG A 171 45.87 44.99 -14.60
C ARG A 171 46.37 43.64 -14.08
N ALA A 172 47.44 43.16 -14.72
CA ALA A 172 48.24 42.00 -14.35
C ALA A 172 49.01 42.22 -13.04
N ALA A 173 49.24 41.15 -12.27
CA ALA A 173 50.26 41.09 -11.23
C ALA A 173 50.85 39.66 -11.11
N MET A 174 52.18 39.62 -11.09
CA MET A 174 53.08 38.47 -10.98
C MET A 174 53.14 37.87 -9.55
N PRO A 175 53.84 36.72 -9.33
CA PRO A 175 53.53 35.77 -8.26
C PRO A 175 54.26 36.07 -6.94
N ASN A 176 53.54 36.05 -5.82
CA ASN A 176 54.14 36.15 -4.49
C ASN A 176 54.38 34.77 -3.87
N VAL A 177 55.66 34.42 -3.77
CA VAL A 177 56.28 33.20 -3.21
C VAL A 177 56.03 33.01 -1.69
N ALA A 178 55.08 33.75 -1.11
CA ALA A 178 54.76 33.70 0.32
C ALA A 178 53.64 32.70 0.69
N GLN A 179 52.76 32.33 -0.25
CA GLN A 179 51.67 31.38 0.05
C GLN A 179 52.12 29.90 0.08
N SER A 180 53.21 29.54 -0.59
CA SER A 180 53.69 28.15 -0.65
C SER A 180 54.37 27.68 0.65
N ARG A 181 54.91 28.61 1.46
CA ARG A 181 55.53 28.26 2.76
C ARG A 181 54.52 28.11 3.89
N ILE A 182 53.39 28.82 3.85
CA ILE A 182 52.30 28.66 4.83
C ILE A 182 51.54 27.36 4.56
N ALA A 183 51.33 26.99 3.30
CA ALA A 183 50.74 25.69 2.94
C ALA A 183 51.61 24.49 3.35
N ALA A 184 52.94 24.61 3.22
CA ALA A 184 53.87 23.54 3.62
C ALA A 184 54.01 23.41 5.15
N LEU A 185 53.97 24.52 5.92
CA LEU A 185 53.96 24.45 7.39
C LEU A 185 52.63 23.93 7.95
N ALA A 186 51.49 24.26 7.32
CA ALA A 186 50.20 23.70 7.69
C ALA A 186 50.10 22.20 7.39
N ALA A 187 50.74 21.72 6.31
CA ALA A 187 50.83 20.30 5.99
C ALA A 187 51.73 19.51 6.97
N GLN A 188 52.81 20.11 7.49
CA GLN A 188 53.66 19.46 8.51
C GLN A 188 53.06 19.51 9.92
N ALA A 189 52.25 20.50 10.27
CA ALA A 189 51.49 20.53 11.52
C ALA A 189 50.33 19.50 11.56
N ALA A 190 49.88 19.02 10.39
CA ALA A 190 48.82 18.00 10.28
C ALA A 190 49.33 16.56 10.45
N VAL A 191 50.64 16.33 10.59
CA VAL A 191 51.23 14.98 10.79
C VAL A 191 51.12 14.51 12.25
N GLY A 192 50.71 15.39 13.18
CA GLY A 192 50.49 15.07 14.59
C GLY A 192 49.01 14.98 15.02
N ALA A 193 48.07 15.31 14.14
CA ALA A 193 46.65 15.13 14.44
C ALA A 193 46.30 13.66 14.17
N ILE A 194 46.12 12.88 15.24
CA ILE A 194 45.40 11.61 15.18
C ILE A 194 44.09 11.93 14.47
N ARG A 195 44.00 11.58 13.18
CA ARG A 195 42.74 11.60 12.46
C ARG A 195 41.91 10.54 13.17
N VAL A 196 41.06 10.97 14.10
CA VAL A 196 39.98 10.11 14.61
C VAL A 196 39.10 9.90 13.39
N VAL A 197 39.44 8.88 12.60
CA VAL A 197 38.52 8.32 11.62
C VAL A 197 37.32 7.94 12.48
N PRO A 198 36.13 8.53 12.27
CA PRO A 198 34.95 8.07 12.97
C PRO A 198 34.90 6.56 12.77
N LYS A 199 34.90 5.80 13.86
CA LYS A 199 34.77 4.34 13.76
C LYS A 199 33.56 4.08 12.88
N PRO A 200 33.68 3.36 11.76
CA PRO A 200 32.53 3.02 10.94
C PRO A 200 31.51 2.35 11.87
N ILE A 201 30.30 2.90 11.92
CA ILE A 201 29.22 2.29 12.69
C ILE A 201 28.77 1.10 11.85
N LEU A 202 29.12 -0.10 12.30
CA LEU A 202 28.67 -1.32 11.67
C LEU A 202 27.32 -1.69 12.28
N HIS A 203 26.31 -1.80 11.43
CA HIS A 203 24.99 -2.29 11.83
C HIS A 203 24.94 -3.81 11.68
N ILE A 204 24.64 -4.51 12.78
CA ILE A 204 24.33 -5.94 12.77
C ILE A 204 22.82 -6.07 12.75
N TYR A 205 22.29 -6.73 11.72
CA TYR A 205 20.86 -7.03 11.62
C TYR A 205 20.55 -8.37 12.27
N GLU A 206 19.53 -8.44 13.12
CA GLU A 206 19.04 -9.70 13.69
C GLU A 206 18.35 -10.59 12.65
N SER A 207 17.79 -9.99 11.59
CA SER A 207 17.21 -10.73 10.46
C SER A 207 18.28 -11.51 9.70
N LEU A 208 18.04 -12.81 9.52
CA LEU A 208 18.95 -13.74 8.84
C LEU A 208 18.66 -13.82 7.35
N PHE A 209 17.38 -13.97 7.02
CA PHE A 209 16.86 -14.00 5.66
C PHE A 209 15.36 -13.71 5.69
N ARG A 210 14.83 -13.31 4.53
CA ARG A 210 13.40 -13.15 4.29
C ARG A 210 12.95 -14.11 3.20
N TRP A 211 11.89 -14.85 3.48
CA TRP A 211 11.23 -15.70 2.51
C TRP A 211 9.90 -15.10 2.09
N ALA A 212 9.84 -14.67 0.82
CA ALA A 212 8.65 -14.10 0.21
C ALA A 212 7.96 -15.10 -0.74
N GLY A 213 7.94 -16.39 -0.41
CA GLY A 213 7.25 -17.41 -1.23
C GLY A 213 8.00 -17.83 -2.50
N TRP A 214 9.30 -17.59 -2.58
CA TRP A 214 10.16 -17.99 -3.70
C TRP A 214 11.44 -18.68 -3.21
N SER A 215 12.27 -19.17 -4.14
CA SER A 215 13.59 -19.71 -3.82
C SER A 215 14.51 -18.65 -3.21
N LEU A 216 15.38 -19.07 -2.29
CA LEU A 216 16.45 -18.24 -1.74
C LEU A 216 17.75 -18.31 -2.58
N CYS A 217 17.82 -19.23 -3.54
CA CYS A 217 19.00 -19.43 -4.39
C CYS A 217 18.72 -19.18 -5.87
N VAL A 218 17.48 -18.90 -6.23
CA VAL A 218 17.05 -18.64 -7.60
C VAL A 218 16.27 -17.32 -7.64
N PRO A 219 16.65 -16.37 -8.51
CA PRO A 219 15.91 -15.12 -8.63
C PRO A 219 14.47 -15.37 -9.10
N ARG A 220 13.56 -14.44 -8.75
CA ARG A 220 12.21 -14.45 -9.34
C ARG A 220 12.31 -14.12 -10.83
N PRO A 221 11.50 -14.75 -11.69
CA PRO A 221 11.40 -14.35 -13.09
C PRO A 221 10.94 -12.89 -13.18
N GLY A 222 11.64 -12.08 -13.96
CA GLY A 222 11.34 -10.66 -14.10
C GLY A 222 12.57 -9.85 -14.50
N LYS A 223 12.35 -8.56 -14.70
CA LYS A 223 13.42 -7.56 -14.81
C LYS A 223 13.54 -6.87 -13.45
N ASP A 224 14.75 -6.66 -13.00
CA ASP A 224 15.02 -5.81 -11.84
C ASP A 224 15.10 -4.34 -12.30
N LEU A 225 14.87 -3.39 -11.40
CA LEU A 225 15.11 -1.98 -11.72
C LEU A 225 16.60 -1.69 -11.52
N ASN A 226 17.23 -1.11 -12.54
CA ASN A 226 18.58 -0.59 -12.40
C ASN A 226 18.58 0.76 -11.64
N PRO A 227 19.74 1.30 -11.21
CA PRO A 227 19.81 2.59 -10.50
C PRO A 227 19.26 3.81 -11.25
N GLN A 228 18.87 3.65 -12.52
CA GLN A 228 18.21 4.68 -13.35
C GLN A 228 16.71 4.40 -13.51
N ASP A 229 16.13 3.54 -12.65
CA ASP A 229 14.72 3.13 -12.66
C ASP A 229 14.26 2.48 -13.98
N ASN A 230 15.20 1.95 -14.77
CA ASN A 230 14.86 1.21 -15.99
C ASN A 230 14.84 -0.29 -15.71
N PRO A 231 13.88 -1.03 -16.30
CA PRO A 231 13.80 -2.47 -16.12
C PRO A 231 14.94 -3.16 -16.90
N ASP A 232 15.82 -3.86 -16.19
CA ASP A 232 17.03 -4.52 -16.66
C ASP A 232 17.05 -6.02 -16.27
N TYR A 233 17.71 -6.85 -17.09
CA TYR A 233 17.91 -8.28 -16.85
C TYR A 233 19.29 -8.58 -16.25
N SER A 234 19.92 -7.60 -15.59
CA SER A 234 21.36 -7.60 -15.27
C SER A 234 21.86 -8.76 -14.38
N GLY A 235 20.98 -9.62 -13.85
CA GLY A 235 21.32 -10.80 -13.07
C GLY A 235 22.16 -11.88 -13.79
N HIS A 236 22.50 -11.70 -15.06
CA HIS A 236 23.22 -12.70 -15.87
C HIS A 236 24.38 -12.13 -16.72
N ALA A 237 24.95 -10.97 -16.35
CA ALA A 237 26.14 -10.48 -17.04
C ALA A 237 27.30 -11.49 -16.89
N PRO A 238 27.95 -11.92 -17.98
CA PRO A 238 29.10 -12.81 -17.89
C PRO A 238 30.21 -12.15 -17.09
N ILE A 239 30.90 -12.93 -16.27
CA ILE A 239 32.09 -12.46 -15.55
C ILE A 239 33.10 -11.98 -16.61
N PRO A 240 33.63 -10.75 -16.55
CA PRO A 240 34.60 -10.26 -17.53
C PRO A 240 35.77 -11.23 -17.70
N GLY A 241 35.98 -11.71 -18.93
CA GLY A 241 37.03 -12.69 -19.27
C GLY A 241 36.60 -14.17 -19.19
N ILE A 242 35.39 -14.47 -18.72
CA ILE A 242 34.83 -15.84 -18.69
C ILE A 242 33.50 -15.83 -19.46
N PRO A 243 33.43 -16.46 -20.66
CA PRO A 243 32.21 -16.46 -21.47
C PRO A 243 31.10 -17.39 -20.90
N MET A 244 31.38 -18.10 -19.81
CA MET A 244 30.45 -18.99 -19.14
C MET A 244 29.36 -18.22 -18.40
N GLN A 245 28.11 -18.56 -18.68
CA GLN A 245 26.93 -18.13 -17.95
C GLN A 245 26.32 -19.31 -17.21
N VAL A 246 25.90 -19.08 -15.96
CA VAL A 246 25.15 -20.05 -15.18
C VAL A 246 23.75 -19.52 -15.00
N HIS A 247 22.76 -20.29 -15.43
CA HIS A 247 21.36 -19.98 -15.25
C HIS A 247 20.77 -20.95 -14.22
N PHE A 248 20.06 -20.42 -13.24
CA PHE A 248 19.37 -21.22 -12.23
C PHE A 248 17.87 -21.03 -12.39
N THR A 249 17.14 -22.14 -12.34
CA THR A 249 15.67 -22.15 -12.27
C THR A 249 15.22 -23.00 -11.09
N PRO A 250 14.03 -22.77 -10.51
CA PRO A 250 13.53 -23.63 -9.45
C PRO A 250 13.17 -25.01 -10.02
N ILE A 251 13.45 -26.07 -9.28
CA ILE A 251 13.02 -27.41 -9.69
C ILE A 251 11.49 -27.50 -9.58
N PRO A 252 10.76 -27.85 -10.66
CA PRO A 252 9.30 -27.91 -10.64
C PRO A 252 8.74 -28.76 -9.48
N GLY A 253 7.75 -28.24 -8.77
CA GLY A 253 7.09 -28.93 -7.66
C GLY A 253 7.84 -28.97 -6.32
N THR A 254 9.04 -28.38 -6.25
CA THR A 254 9.85 -28.38 -5.01
C THR A 254 9.55 -27.21 -4.08
N LEU A 255 9.22 -26.03 -4.63
CA LEU A 255 8.95 -24.83 -3.83
C LEU A 255 7.67 -24.95 -3.00
N GLN A 256 7.74 -24.50 -1.75
CA GLN A 256 6.57 -24.34 -0.89
C GLN A 256 5.78 -23.09 -1.31
N ARG A 257 4.44 -23.20 -1.33
CA ARG A 257 3.55 -22.05 -1.58
C ARG A 257 3.42 -21.21 -0.31
N LEU A 258 3.57 -19.90 -0.43
CA LEU A 258 3.28 -18.92 0.62
C LEU A 258 1.84 -18.41 0.46
N ARG A 259 1.00 -18.58 1.48
CA ARG A 259 -0.43 -18.26 1.45
C ARG A 259 -0.87 -17.59 2.74
N PHE A 260 -1.78 -16.62 2.62
CA PHE A 260 -2.37 -15.95 3.78
C PHE A 260 -3.17 -16.92 4.64
N GLY A 261 -3.17 -16.68 5.96
CA GLY A 261 -3.84 -17.54 6.94
C GLY A 261 -3.16 -18.89 7.15
N LYS A 262 -1.97 -19.10 6.58
CA LYS A 262 -1.14 -20.29 6.80
C LYS A 262 -0.01 -19.99 7.76
N GLN A 263 0.48 -21.04 8.39
CA GLN A 263 1.59 -20.98 9.33
C GLN A 263 2.76 -21.80 8.78
N TYR A 264 3.96 -21.25 8.90
CA TYR A 264 5.18 -21.85 8.36
C TYR A 264 6.25 -21.94 9.43
N GLN A 265 6.93 -23.08 9.46
CA GLN A 265 8.09 -23.30 10.32
C GLN A 265 9.33 -23.48 9.45
N PHE A 266 10.45 -22.95 9.93
CA PHE A 266 11.73 -23.02 9.23
C PHE A 266 12.71 -23.86 10.04
N ARG A 267 13.64 -24.46 9.31
CA ARG A 267 14.88 -25.01 9.88
C ARG A 267 16.05 -24.70 8.97
N ALA A 268 17.26 -24.72 9.54
CA ALA A 268 18.48 -24.63 8.76
C ALA A 268 19.29 -25.91 8.89
N ARG A 269 19.78 -26.40 7.75
CA ARG A 269 20.81 -27.44 7.67
C ARG A 269 22.15 -26.78 7.37
N VAL A 270 23.16 -27.15 8.15
CA VAL A 270 24.53 -26.65 7.98
C VAL A 270 25.13 -27.20 6.69
N VAL A 271 25.81 -26.32 5.97
CA VAL A 271 26.66 -26.67 4.83
C VAL A 271 28.11 -26.53 5.26
N ASP A 272 28.86 -27.62 5.16
CA ASP A 272 30.29 -27.61 5.47
C ASP A 272 31.11 -26.88 4.38
N LEU A 273 32.41 -26.67 4.63
CA LEU A 273 33.31 -26.03 3.65
C LEU A 273 33.37 -26.75 2.30
N ALA A 274 33.21 -28.08 2.29
CA ALA A 274 33.18 -28.90 1.08
C ALA A 274 31.83 -28.85 0.35
N GLY A 275 30.81 -28.20 0.92
CA GLY A 275 29.47 -28.10 0.34
C GLY A 275 28.55 -29.26 0.69
N ASN A 276 28.94 -30.15 1.61
CA ASN A 276 28.09 -31.24 2.06
C ASN A 276 27.07 -30.73 3.08
N SER A 277 25.90 -31.37 3.09
CA SER A 277 24.86 -31.17 4.08
C SER A 277 24.06 -32.45 4.22
N LEU A 278 23.41 -32.62 5.36
CA LEU A 278 22.40 -33.66 5.55
C LEU A 278 21.27 -33.51 4.53
N PRO A 279 20.59 -34.60 4.10
CA PRO A 279 19.49 -34.51 3.14
C PRO A 279 18.24 -33.84 3.74
N VAL A 280 17.35 -33.29 2.89
CA VAL A 280 16.09 -32.65 3.34
C VAL A 280 15.15 -33.63 4.07
N THR A 281 15.28 -34.93 3.84
CA THR A 281 14.49 -35.95 4.53
C THR A 281 15.07 -36.34 5.89
N TYR A 282 16.24 -35.81 6.26
CA TYR A 282 16.85 -36.10 7.54
C TYR A 282 15.99 -35.55 8.69
N SER A 283 15.67 -36.44 9.62
CA SER A 283 14.99 -36.15 10.87
C SER A 283 15.99 -36.40 12.00
N PRO A 284 16.45 -35.36 12.70
CA PRO A 284 17.39 -35.54 13.80
C PRO A 284 16.70 -36.22 14.99
N PRO A 285 17.47 -36.98 15.80
CA PRO A 285 16.97 -37.63 17.00
C PRO A 285 16.62 -36.63 18.12
N GLU A 286 17.21 -35.44 18.10
CA GLU A 286 16.95 -34.34 19.05
C GLU A 286 16.47 -33.08 18.30
N ASN A 287 15.87 -32.14 19.05
CA ASN A 287 15.44 -30.87 18.47
C ASN A 287 16.65 -30.11 17.89
N PRO A 288 16.63 -29.74 16.59
CA PRO A 288 17.76 -29.03 16.01
C PRO A 288 17.93 -27.65 16.65
N LEU A 289 19.18 -27.21 16.77
CA LEU A 289 19.51 -25.86 17.26
C LEU A 289 18.87 -24.75 16.42
N PHE A 290 18.62 -25.00 15.12
CA PHE A 290 17.95 -24.06 14.22
C PHE A 290 16.62 -24.65 13.73
N VAL A 291 15.60 -24.55 14.58
CA VAL A 291 14.19 -24.68 14.19
C VAL A 291 13.44 -23.54 14.86
N THR A 292 12.60 -22.86 14.11
CA THR A 292 11.79 -21.76 14.64
C THR A 292 10.64 -22.28 15.50
N ASP A 293 10.12 -21.47 16.41
CA ASP A 293 8.99 -21.87 17.25
C ASP A 293 7.79 -22.29 16.37
N VAL A 294 7.08 -23.34 16.80
CA VAL A 294 5.88 -23.82 16.12
C VAL A 294 4.70 -22.86 16.27
N ASN A 295 4.75 -21.93 17.23
CA ASN A 295 3.75 -20.89 17.46
C ASN A 295 4.00 -19.61 16.65
N ASP A 296 5.15 -19.51 15.97
CA ASP A 296 5.51 -18.38 15.11
C ASP A 296 5.14 -18.63 13.64
N GLY A 297 5.42 -17.64 12.78
CA GLY A 297 5.42 -17.84 11.34
C GLY A 297 4.04 -17.88 10.69
N PHE A 298 3.05 -17.26 11.33
CA PHE A 298 1.79 -16.96 10.67
C PHE A 298 2.02 -15.93 9.57
N TYR A 299 1.57 -16.26 8.35
CA TYR A 299 1.62 -15.35 7.22
C TYR A 299 0.24 -14.77 6.94
N ASP A 300 0.12 -13.46 7.09
CA ASP A 300 -1.14 -12.73 7.01
C ASP A 300 -1.04 -11.49 6.16
N ARG A 301 -2.21 -11.03 5.73
CA ARG A 301 -2.36 -9.78 5.01
C ARG A 301 -2.32 -8.59 5.97
N PHE A 302 -1.45 -7.63 5.68
CA PHE A 302 -1.38 -6.35 6.38
C PHE A 302 -1.90 -5.17 5.56
N GLU A 303 -1.98 -5.30 4.24
CA GLU A 303 -2.59 -4.29 3.39
C GLU A 303 -4.10 -4.22 3.64
N PRO A 304 -4.68 -3.04 3.90
CA PRO A 304 -6.13 -2.91 4.00
C PRO A 304 -6.83 -3.29 2.69
N VAL A 305 -8.12 -3.64 2.79
CA VAL A 305 -9.01 -3.72 1.64
C VAL A 305 -9.43 -2.30 1.27
N SER A 306 -8.98 -1.82 0.11
CA SER A 306 -9.24 -0.44 -0.33
C SER A 306 -10.74 -0.17 -0.45
N SER A 307 -11.12 1.10 -0.34
CA SER A 307 -12.50 1.54 -0.63
C SER A 307 -12.89 1.20 -2.07
N PRO A 308 -14.20 1.02 -2.34
CA PRO A 308 -14.67 0.69 -3.68
C PRO A 308 -14.33 1.81 -4.67
N VAL A 309 -14.10 1.41 -5.93
CA VAL A 309 -13.77 2.36 -6.99
C VAL A 309 -15.06 2.89 -7.60
N MET A 310 -15.17 4.21 -7.60
CA MET A 310 -16.28 4.93 -8.23
C MET A 310 -15.87 5.36 -9.63
N VAL A 311 -16.70 5.05 -10.61
CA VAL A 311 -16.42 5.22 -12.03
C VAL A 311 -17.47 6.13 -12.64
N LEU A 312 -17.01 7.08 -13.46
CA LEU A 312 -17.88 7.99 -14.19
C LEU A 312 -18.63 7.24 -15.29
N THR A 313 -19.92 7.59 -15.45
CA THR A 313 -20.76 7.06 -16.53
C THR A 313 -20.73 7.94 -17.78
N GLN A 314 -19.95 9.03 -17.76
CA GLN A 314 -19.98 10.10 -18.75
C GLN A 314 -18.62 10.81 -18.85
N PRO A 315 -18.24 11.31 -20.04
CA PRO A 315 -16.86 11.74 -20.29
C PRO A 315 -16.59 13.12 -19.71
N THR A 316 -15.40 13.31 -19.14
CA THR A 316 -15.00 14.58 -18.50
C THR A 316 -14.48 15.59 -19.56
N LYS A 317 -13.98 15.11 -20.71
CA LYS A 317 -13.58 15.92 -21.89
C LYS A 317 -14.25 15.41 -23.17
N GLY A 318 -14.17 16.18 -24.26
CA GLY A 318 -14.71 15.81 -25.57
C GLY A 318 -16.23 16.03 -25.71
N PRO A 319 -16.85 15.56 -26.82
CA PRO A 319 -18.28 15.71 -27.04
C PRO A 319 -19.07 14.98 -25.95
N LYS A 320 -19.83 15.74 -25.16
CA LYS A 320 -20.71 15.18 -24.13
C LYS A 320 -21.98 14.63 -24.79
N PRO A 321 -22.44 13.42 -24.45
CA PRO A 321 -23.71 12.94 -24.98
C PRO A 321 -24.85 13.87 -24.55
N VAL A 322 -25.75 14.13 -25.49
CA VAL A 322 -26.80 15.15 -25.40
C VAL A 322 -27.81 14.82 -24.29
N GLU A 323 -28.05 13.54 -24.02
CA GLU A 323 -29.11 13.09 -23.13
C GLU A 323 -28.76 13.26 -21.63
N GLN A 324 -27.49 13.10 -21.23
CA GLN A 324 -27.06 13.13 -19.82
C GLN A 324 -25.59 13.60 -19.66
N PRO A 325 -25.27 14.89 -19.87
CA PRO A 325 -23.91 15.38 -19.71
C PRO A 325 -23.47 15.38 -18.23
N LEU A 326 -22.18 15.12 -17.95
CA LEU A 326 -21.60 15.43 -16.62
C LEU A 326 -21.78 16.91 -16.32
N LEU A 327 -22.32 17.19 -15.14
CA LEU A 327 -22.57 18.54 -14.67
C LEU A 327 -21.29 19.14 -14.08
N PRO A 328 -21.12 20.47 -14.13
CA PRO A 328 -20.03 21.13 -13.42
C PRO A 328 -20.06 20.76 -11.93
N GLY A 329 -18.91 20.32 -11.41
CA GLY A 329 -18.75 19.87 -10.02
C GLY A 329 -18.96 18.37 -9.80
N ASP A 330 -19.40 17.60 -10.81
CA ASP A 330 -19.39 16.15 -10.75
C ASP A 330 -17.94 15.60 -10.77
N PHE A 331 -17.66 14.67 -9.85
CA PHE A 331 -16.41 13.91 -9.79
C PHE A 331 -16.71 12.44 -9.45
N PRO A 332 -15.74 11.51 -9.54
CA PRO A 332 -15.98 10.10 -9.21
C PRO A 332 -16.68 9.89 -7.86
N ALA A 333 -16.27 10.62 -6.82
CA ALA A 333 -16.84 10.55 -5.46
C ALA A 333 -17.72 11.74 -5.08
N ARG A 334 -18.14 12.57 -6.05
CA ARG A 334 -19.07 13.68 -5.84
C ARG A 334 -20.15 13.63 -6.89
N LEU A 335 -21.39 13.43 -6.46
CA LEU A 335 -22.55 13.42 -7.35
C LEU A 335 -23.36 14.70 -7.13
N VAL A 336 -23.65 15.40 -8.22
CA VAL A 336 -24.40 16.65 -8.19
C VAL A 336 -25.68 16.52 -9.00
N ILE A 337 -26.83 16.84 -8.39
CA ILE A 337 -28.07 17.15 -9.12
C ILE A 337 -28.40 18.63 -8.98
N ARG A 338 -29.11 19.17 -9.97
CA ARG A 338 -29.49 20.58 -10.03
C ARG A 338 -30.98 20.69 -10.29
N THR A 339 -31.69 21.46 -9.47
CA THR A 339 -33.08 21.82 -9.77
C THR A 339 -33.11 23.24 -10.31
N LEU A 340 -33.57 23.39 -11.57
CA LEU A 340 -33.82 24.67 -12.22
C LEU A 340 -35.23 25.15 -11.88
N ASN A 341 -35.43 26.47 -11.80
CA ASN A 341 -36.77 27.02 -11.58
C ASN A 341 -37.60 27.02 -12.87
N LEU A 342 -38.93 26.87 -12.74
CA LEU A 342 -39.89 27.30 -13.75
C LEU A 342 -40.00 28.83 -13.65
N GLU A 343 -39.46 29.57 -14.61
CA GLU A 343 -39.57 31.05 -14.60
C GLU A 343 -40.97 31.56 -15.01
N THR A 344 -41.90 30.68 -15.42
CA THR A 344 -43.25 31.06 -15.86
C THR A 344 -44.33 30.11 -15.32
N PRO A 345 -45.32 30.58 -14.53
CA PRO A 345 -46.47 29.78 -14.08
C PRO A 345 -47.43 29.33 -15.21
N GLN A 346 -47.16 29.65 -16.47
CA GLN A 346 -48.07 29.46 -17.61
C GLN A 346 -47.61 28.42 -18.64
N ASP A 347 -46.38 27.91 -18.54
CA ASP A 347 -45.92 26.85 -19.45
C ASP A 347 -46.30 25.49 -18.86
N GLY A 348 -47.51 25.04 -19.19
CA GLY A 348 -47.96 23.69 -18.91
C GLY A 348 -46.96 22.67 -19.46
N SER A 349 -46.52 21.76 -18.58
CA SER A 349 -45.74 20.55 -18.88
C SER A 349 -44.29 20.72 -19.37
N ALA A 350 -43.41 21.11 -18.46
CA ALA A 350 -42.18 20.35 -18.19
C ALA A 350 -41.72 20.69 -16.76
N GLY A 351 -41.97 19.80 -15.79
CA GLY A 351 -41.32 19.92 -14.47
C GLY A 351 -39.79 20.01 -14.64
N PRO A 352 -39.04 20.51 -13.65
CA PRO A 352 -37.60 20.60 -13.77
C PRO A 352 -37.06 19.24 -14.24
N ALA A 353 -36.42 19.20 -15.40
CA ALA A 353 -35.61 18.06 -15.78
C ALA A 353 -34.50 18.03 -14.74
N THR A 354 -34.68 17.30 -13.65
CA THR A 354 -33.63 17.07 -12.66
C THR A 354 -32.64 16.14 -13.33
N PRO A 355 -31.48 16.63 -13.82
CA PRO A 355 -30.45 15.74 -14.31
C PRO A 355 -30.11 14.77 -13.19
N ILE A 356 -30.15 13.48 -13.51
CA ILE A 356 -29.68 12.42 -12.63
C ILE A 356 -28.16 12.31 -12.74
N SER A 357 -27.47 12.11 -11.62
CA SER A 357 -26.03 11.83 -11.60
C SER A 357 -25.85 10.37 -11.21
N ILE A 358 -25.10 9.62 -12.03
CA ILE A 358 -24.92 8.17 -11.90
C ILE A 358 -23.42 7.86 -11.80
N ARG A 359 -23.05 6.89 -10.96
CA ARG A 359 -21.69 6.31 -10.91
C ARG A 359 -21.78 4.80 -10.91
N HIS A 360 -20.84 4.15 -11.58
CA HIS A 360 -20.60 2.72 -11.34
C HIS A 360 -19.72 2.55 -10.11
N ILE A 361 -20.00 1.52 -9.33
CA ILE A 361 -19.25 1.10 -8.16
C ILE A 361 -18.69 -0.30 -8.42
N VAL A 362 -17.38 -0.44 -8.39
CA VAL A 362 -16.67 -1.70 -8.67
C VAL A 362 -15.67 -2.02 -7.57
N PRO A 363 -15.33 -3.31 -7.35
CA PRO A 363 -14.34 -3.69 -6.35
C PRO A 363 -12.95 -3.14 -6.69
N PRO A 364 -12.09 -2.86 -5.69
CA PRO A 364 -10.73 -2.40 -5.93
C PRO A 364 -9.87 -3.45 -6.65
N ARG A 365 -8.91 -2.96 -7.47
CA ARG A 365 -7.88 -3.78 -8.13
C ARG A 365 -6.78 -4.15 -7.13
N VAL A 366 -6.22 -5.35 -7.28
CA VAL A 366 -5.03 -5.79 -6.54
C VAL A 366 -3.96 -6.34 -7.49
N SER A 367 -2.74 -6.52 -6.98
CA SER A 367 -1.66 -7.14 -7.72
C SER A 367 -1.90 -8.63 -7.95
N GLN A 368 -1.21 -9.17 -8.98
CA GLN A 368 -1.15 -10.60 -9.22
C GLN A 368 -0.59 -11.35 -8.00
N GLU A 369 0.48 -10.83 -7.38
CA GLU A 369 1.10 -11.43 -6.20
C GLU A 369 0.13 -11.53 -5.02
N LEU A 370 -0.64 -10.47 -4.74
CA LEU A 370 -1.62 -10.50 -3.65
C LEU A 370 -2.71 -11.55 -3.93
N SER A 371 -3.20 -11.63 -5.17
CA SER A 371 -4.16 -12.68 -5.58
C SER A 371 -3.58 -14.08 -5.45
N GLU A 372 -2.28 -14.26 -5.74
CA GLU A 372 -1.58 -15.52 -5.58
C GLU A 372 -1.43 -15.93 -4.11
N GLN A 373 -1.10 -14.98 -3.23
CA GLN A 373 -0.99 -15.21 -1.79
C GLN A 373 -2.35 -15.52 -1.14
N HIS A 374 -3.47 -15.05 -1.72
CA HIS A 374 -4.82 -15.51 -1.37
C HIS A 374 -5.18 -16.90 -1.91
N GLY A 375 -4.30 -17.52 -2.70
CA GLY A 375 -4.53 -18.85 -3.27
C GLY A 375 -5.52 -18.86 -4.44
N MET A 376 -5.82 -17.72 -5.05
CA MET A 376 -6.87 -17.60 -6.06
C MET A 376 -6.58 -18.37 -7.36
N PHE A 377 -5.32 -18.80 -7.56
CA PHE A 377 -4.89 -19.61 -8.69
C PHE A 377 -4.64 -21.09 -8.34
N ASP A 378 -4.82 -21.50 -7.07
CA ASP A 378 -4.33 -22.81 -6.59
C ASP A 378 -5.04 -24.02 -7.21
N SER A 379 -6.27 -23.85 -7.68
CA SER A 379 -7.07 -24.88 -8.35
C SER A 379 -6.84 -24.96 -9.86
N LEU A 380 -6.05 -24.05 -10.43
CA LEU A 380 -5.81 -23.95 -11.87
C LEU A 380 -4.51 -24.65 -12.26
N THR A 381 -4.49 -25.17 -13.48
CA THR A 381 -3.21 -25.58 -14.10
C THR A 381 -2.37 -24.35 -14.45
N PRO A 382 -1.03 -24.45 -14.56
CA PRO A 382 -0.20 -23.30 -14.91
C PRO A 382 -0.63 -22.55 -16.19
N PRO A 383 -1.01 -23.23 -17.30
CA PRO A 383 -1.54 -22.54 -18.48
C PRO A 383 -2.85 -21.78 -18.22
N GLN A 384 -3.78 -22.37 -17.45
CA GLN A 384 -5.04 -21.72 -17.09
C GLN A 384 -4.82 -20.51 -16.19
N ALA A 385 -3.91 -20.61 -15.21
CA ALA A 385 -3.55 -19.50 -14.34
C ALA A 385 -2.93 -18.35 -15.16
N HIS A 386 -1.99 -18.65 -16.05
CA HIS A 386 -1.38 -17.67 -16.97
C HIS A 386 -2.42 -16.99 -17.86
N GLN A 387 -3.33 -17.76 -18.44
CA GLN A 387 -4.43 -17.21 -19.24
C GLN A 387 -5.32 -16.28 -18.41
N LEU A 388 -5.74 -16.70 -17.21
CA LEU A 388 -6.57 -15.87 -16.34
C LEU A 388 -5.87 -14.56 -15.94
N MET A 389 -4.58 -14.63 -15.58
CA MET A 389 -3.78 -13.47 -15.23
C MET A 389 -3.72 -12.48 -16.40
N THR A 390 -3.41 -12.96 -17.60
CA THR A 390 -3.33 -12.11 -18.79
C THR A 390 -4.69 -11.62 -19.27
N ASP A 391 -5.77 -12.37 -19.11
CA ASP A 391 -7.13 -11.91 -19.45
C ASP A 391 -7.62 -10.83 -18.48
N LYS A 392 -7.10 -10.82 -17.25
CA LYS A 392 -7.42 -9.88 -16.17
C LYS A 392 -6.30 -8.87 -15.90
N ASP A 393 -5.58 -8.45 -16.94
CA ASP A 393 -4.52 -7.44 -16.86
C ASP A 393 -4.81 -6.21 -17.72
N LEU A 394 -6.03 -5.70 -17.59
CA LEU A 394 -6.47 -4.46 -18.24
C LEU A 394 -6.90 -3.44 -17.18
N ASP A 395 -6.63 -2.17 -17.45
CA ASP A 395 -7.26 -1.09 -16.72
C ASP A 395 -8.72 -0.89 -17.15
N LEU A 396 -9.46 -0.18 -16.30
CA LEU A 396 -10.77 0.34 -16.63
C LEU A 396 -10.69 1.24 -17.87
N GLY A 397 -11.30 0.80 -18.97
CA GLY A 397 -11.32 1.55 -20.24
C GLY A 397 -10.33 1.07 -21.27
N GLU A 398 -9.67 -0.04 -21.00
CA GLU A 398 -8.82 -0.72 -21.96
C GLU A 398 -9.53 -1.93 -22.55
N GLN A 399 -9.10 -2.28 -23.76
CA GLN A 399 -9.48 -3.52 -24.43
C GLN A 399 -8.25 -4.17 -25.05
N TRP A 400 -8.33 -5.48 -25.24
CA TRP A 400 -7.32 -6.22 -25.96
C TRP A 400 -7.43 -5.95 -27.47
N GLN A 401 -6.33 -5.53 -28.07
CA GLN A 401 -6.17 -5.49 -29.53
C GLN A 401 -5.11 -6.51 -29.95
N SER A 402 -5.38 -7.26 -31.01
CA SER A 402 -4.39 -8.17 -31.60
C SER A 402 -3.12 -7.43 -31.98
N ASP A 403 -1.98 -7.94 -31.53
CA ASP A 403 -0.67 -7.38 -31.84
C ASP A 403 0.37 -8.50 -31.92
N PRO A 404 0.82 -8.88 -33.13
CA PRO A 404 1.79 -9.95 -33.31
C PRO A 404 3.19 -9.63 -32.76
N THR A 405 3.46 -8.36 -32.42
CA THR A 405 4.74 -7.95 -31.82
C THR A 405 4.76 -8.12 -30.30
N SER A 406 3.59 -8.29 -29.68
CA SER A 406 3.48 -8.56 -28.25
C SER A 406 3.79 -10.03 -27.94
N PRO A 407 4.54 -10.34 -26.87
CA PRO A 407 4.79 -11.73 -26.44
C PRO A 407 3.52 -12.56 -26.19
N ILE A 408 2.41 -11.90 -25.85
CA ILE A 408 1.11 -12.53 -25.62
C ILE A 408 0.16 -12.43 -26.84
N GLY A 409 0.65 -11.96 -27.99
CA GLY A 409 -0.12 -11.82 -29.25
C GLY A 409 -1.17 -10.71 -29.25
N ARG A 410 -1.22 -9.90 -28.19
CA ARG A 410 -2.17 -8.80 -27.99
C ARG A 410 -1.57 -7.70 -27.12
N LYS A 411 -2.07 -6.49 -27.25
CA LYS A 411 -1.72 -5.35 -26.39
C LYS A 411 -2.97 -4.70 -25.81
N ALA A 412 -2.83 -4.13 -24.62
CA ALA A 412 -3.85 -3.29 -24.03
C ALA A 412 -3.88 -1.96 -24.79
N VAL A 413 -5.07 -1.54 -25.22
CA VAL A 413 -5.27 -0.25 -25.89
C VAL A 413 -6.42 0.47 -25.22
N LYS A 414 -6.23 1.76 -24.94
CA LYS A 414 -7.31 2.61 -24.43
C LYS A 414 -8.41 2.69 -25.49
N ILE A 415 -9.64 2.46 -25.07
CA ILE A 415 -10.81 2.67 -25.92
C ILE A 415 -10.83 4.17 -26.28
N GLU A 416 -10.88 4.50 -27.58
CA GLU A 416 -10.97 5.87 -28.09
C GLU A 416 -12.36 6.48 -27.82
N SER A 417 -12.75 6.50 -26.55
CA SER A 417 -13.80 7.34 -26.01
C SER A 417 -13.13 8.39 -25.13
N PRO A 418 -13.57 9.66 -25.16
CA PRO A 418 -12.85 10.72 -24.47
C PRO A 418 -12.97 10.52 -22.95
N GLU A 419 -11.95 9.90 -22.36
CA GLU A 419 -11.88 9.54 -20.94
C GLU A 419 -12.85 8.39 -20.57
N PHE A 420 -12.45 7.55 -19.60
CA PHE A 420 -13.15 6.30 -19.34
C PHE A 420 -14.58 6.53 -18.84
N VAL A 421 -15.52 6.03 -19.64
CA VAL A 421 -16.95 6.11 -19.44
C VAL A 421 -17.52 4.74 -19.68
N VAL A 422 -18.23 4.21 -18.70
CA VAL A 422 -19.14 3.10 -18.95
C VAL A 422 -20.56 3.65 -18.99
N PRO A 423 -21.23 3.63 -20.15
CA PRO A 423 -22.61 4.07 -20.27
C PRO A 423 -23.50 3.47 -19.16
N ALA A 424 -24.45 4.25 -18.65
CA ALA A 424 -25.29 3.84 -17.52
C ALA A 424 -26.13 2.58 -17.81
N ASN A 425 -26.37 2.27 -19.09
CA ASN A 425 -27.12 1.10 -19.56
C ASN A 425 -26.27 -0.19 -19.66
N GLN A 426 -24.97 -0.15 -19.32
CA GLN A 426 -24.09 -1.32 -19.33
C GLN A 426 -23.75 -1.78 -17.90
N HIS A 427 -23.35 -3.05 -17.76
CA HIS A 427 -22.78 -3.59 -16.53
C HIS A 427 -21.26 -3.68 -16.66
N ILE A 428 -20.53 -3.45 -15.55
CA ILE A 428 -19.07 -3.61 -15.52
C ILE A 428 -18.71 -4.94 -14.87
N THR A 429 -18.32 -5.92 -15.67
CA THR A 429 -17.48 -7.02 -15.18
C THR A 429 -16.04 -6.52 -15.15
N VAL A 430 -15.39 -6.55 -13.99
CA VAL A 430 -14.06 -5.94 -13.85
C VAL A 430 -13.03 -6.63 -14.77
N PRO A 431 -12.22 -5.85 -15.51
CA PRO A 431 -11.25 -6.38 -16.47
C PRO A 431 -9.87 -6.63 -15.82
N TYR A 432 -9.76 -6.39 -14.51
CA TYR A 432 -8.57 -6.65 -13.69
C TYR A 432 -8.86 -7.71 -12.62
N LEU A 433 -7.82 -8.13 -11.88
CA LEU A 433 -7.96 -8.97 -10.68
C LEU A 433 -8.56 -8.15 -9.52
N PRO A 434 -9.82 -8.40 -9.10
CA PRO A 434 -10.40 -7.70 -7.96
C PRO A 434 -9.86 -8.26 -6.65
N ASP A 435 -9.84 -7.42 -5.62
CA ASP A 435 -9.46 -7.83 -4.26
C ASP A 435 -10.33 -9.01 -3.78
N PRO A 436 -9.75 -10.18 -3.44
CA PRO A 436 -10.51 -11.33 -2.96
C PRO A 436 -11.32 -11.06 -1.68
N LEU A 437 -10.89 -10.10 -0.86
CA LEU A 437 -11.53 -9.73 0.40
C LEU A 437 -12.59 -8.63 0.27
N ALA A 438 -12.78 -8.05 -0.92
CA ALA A 438 -13.84 -7.08 -1.17
C ALA A 438 -15.15 -7.80 -1.60
N ALA A 439 -15.98 -8.20 -0.64
CA ALA A 439 -17.26 -8.87 -0.93
C ALA A 439 -18.34 -7.91 -1.46
N GLY A 440 -18.26 -6.65 -1.08
CA GLY A 440 -19.27 -5.65 -1.40
C GLY A 440 -18.91 -4.29 -0.80
N VAL A 441 -19.90 -3.41 -0.76
CA VAL A 441 -19.78 -2.04 -0.25
C VAL A 441 -20.70 -1.84 0.94
N THR A 442 -20.17 -1.22 1.98
CA THR A 442 -20.95 -0.62 3.05
C THR A 442 -21.05 0.87 2.79
N PHE A 443 -22.28 1.39 2.76
CA PHE A 443 -22.54 2.81 2.80
C PHE A 443 -22.98 3.22 4.21
N SER A 444 -22.38 4.28 4.74
CA SER A 444 -22.75 4.93 5.99
C SER A 444 -23.31 6.33 5.73
N GLU A 445 -24.20 6.78 6.61
CA GLU A 445 -24.72 8.17 6.63
C GLU A 445 -25.47 8.58 5.34
N LEU A 446 -26.12 7.62 4.66
CA LEU A 446 -26.99 7.93 3.52
C LEU A 446 -28.25 8.70 3.97
N PRO A 447 -28.74 9.66 3.14
CA PRO A 447 -29.94 10.43 3.46
C PRO A 447 -31.19 9.57 3.58
N GLY A 448 -32.18 10.05 4.35
CA GLY A 448 -33.47 9.37 4.52
C GLY A 448 -33.40 8.10 5.39
N THR A 449 -32.25 7.77 5.99
CA THR A 449 -32.11 6.61 6.88
C THR A 449 -32.31 6.98 8.35
N THR A 450 -33.49 6.69 8.92
CA THR A 450 -33.72 6.80 10.37
C THR A 450 -33.42 5.46 11.05
N GLY A 451 -32.55 5.47 12.06
CA GLY A 451 -32.26 4.29 12.89
C GLY A 451 -31.40 3.18 12.28
N ASN A 452 -31.27 3.10 10.95
CA ASN A 452 -30.36 2.16 10.27
C ASN A 452 -29.50 2.88 9.22
N ARG A 453 -28.40 3.47 9.68
CA ARG A 453 -27.47 4.29 8.87
C ARG A 453 -26.58 3.48 7.93
N LEU A 454 -26.72 2.15 7.90
CA LEU A 454 -25.83 1.25 7.20
C LEU A 454 -26.58 0.49 6.12
N LEU A 455 -26.07 0.58 4.89
CA LEU A 455 -26.52 -0.24 3.77
C LEU A 455 -25.35 -1.09 3.30
N LEU A 456 -25.52 -2.42 3.30
CA LEU A 456 -24.52 -3.36 2.78
C LEU A 456 -25.00 -3.91 1.44
N GLN A 457 -24.23 -3.66 0.38
CA GLN A 457 -24.49 -4.15 -0.96
C GLN A 457 -23.35 -5.07 -1.45
N PRO A 458 -23.59 -6.38 -1.62
CA PRO A 458 -22.62 -7.28 -2.24
C PRO A 458 -22.34 -6.94 -3.71
N PHE A 459 -21.11 -7.20 -4.16
CA PHE A 459 -20.81 -7.29 -5.59
C PHE A 459 -21.34 -8.60 -6.16
N ALA A 460 -21.92 -8.54 -7.36
CA ALA A 460 -22.40 -9.74 -8.05
C ALA A 460 -21.24 -10.51 -8.70
N GLY A 461 -21.51 -11.76 -9.11
CA GLY A 461 -20.51 -12.64 -9.72
C GLY A 461 -19.49 -13.21 -8.73
N ASN A 462 -18.70 -14.18 -9.18
CA ASN A 462 -17.63 -14.81 -8.40
C ASN A 462 -16.27 -14.27 -8.84
N TRP A 463 -15.26 -14.31 -7.96
CA TRP A 463 -13.90 -14.00 -8.36
C TRP A 463 -13.44 -14.94 -9.50
N PRO A 464 -12.75 -14.43 -10.55
CA PRO A 464 -12.31 -13.03 -10.76
C PRO A 464 -13.34 -12.16 -11.50
N ASN A 465 -14.49 -12.71 -11.87
CA ASN A 465 -15.54 -12.05 -12.66
C ASN A 465 -16.57 -11.35 -11.76
N ARG A 466 -16.10 -10.42 -10.92
CA ARG A 466 -16.99 -9.57 -10.11
C ARG A 466 -17.66 -8.53 -11.01
N VAL A 467 -18.93 -8.26 -10.72
CA VAL A 467 -19.76 -7.30 -11.45
C VAL A 467 -20.12 -6.14 -10.52
N GLY A 468 -19.87 -4.93 -10.99
CA GLY A 468 -20.25 -3.70 -10.29
C GLY A 468 -21.75 -3.43 -10.33
N PHE A 469 -22.18 -2.45 -9.55
CA PHE A 469 -23.54 -1.92 -9.54
C PHE A 469 -23.50 -0.40 -9.64
N LYS A 470 -24.64 0.26 -9.79
CA LYS A 470 -24.72 1.72 -9.94
C LYS A 470 -25.22 2.38 -8.67
N ILE A 471 -24.76 3.59 -8.42
CA ILE A 471 -25.46 4.55 -7.55
C ILE A 471 -26.01 5.68 -8.41
N MET A 472 -27.16 6.19 -8.02
CA MET A 472 -27.81 7.32 -8.66
C MET A 472 -28.41 8.22 -7.60
N ILE A 473 -28.22 9.53 -7.75
CA ILE A 473 -28.93 10.50 -6.92
C ILE A 473 -30.12 11.12 -7.66
N GLU A 474 -31.23 11.25 -6.93
CA GLU A 474 -32.47 11.89 -7.36
C GLU A 474 -32.93 12.90 -6.30
N ALA A 475 -33.77 13.86 -6.68
CA ALA A 475 -34.38 14.79 -5.74
C ALA A 475 -35.39 14.08 -4.83
N GLY A 476 -35.31 14.28 -3.52
CA GLY A 476 -36.33 13.79 -2.58
C GLY A 476 -35.82 13.56 -1.17
N THR A 477 -36.70 13.07 -0.30
CA THR A 477 -36.41 12.79 1.12
C THR A 477 -36.63 11.33 1.51
N ALA A 478 -36.95 10.47 0.53
CA ALA A 478 -37.22 9.06 0.78
C ALA A 478 -35.94 8.30 1.17
N PRO A 479 -36.05 7.17 1.88
CA PRO A 479 -34.91 6.29 2.13
C PRO A 479 -34.31 5.76 0.81
N PRO A 480 -33.02 5.38 0.77
CA PRO A 480 -32.40 4.82 -0.41
C PRO A 480 -33.05 3.48 -0.80
N VAL A 481 -33.24 3.24 -2.10
CA VAL A 481 -33.90 2.04 -2.62
C VAL A 481 -33.13 1.46 -3.79
N PHE A 482 -32.95 0.13 -3.81
CA PHE A 482 -32.43 -0.57 -4.97
C PHE A 482 -33.52 -0.80 -6.02
N GLN A 483 -33.21 -0.45 -7.27
CA GLN A 483 -34.00 -0.80 -8.45
C GLN A 483 -33.08 -1.51 -9.44
N GLY A 484 -33.26 -2.83 -9.59
CA GLY A 484 -32.33 -3.66 -10.35
C GLY A 484 -30.92 -3.61 -9.74
N ASP A 485 -29.94 -3.18 -10.53
CA ASP A 485 -28.54 -3.00 -10.12
C ASP A 485 -28.22 -1.55 -9.70
N THR A 486 -29.21 -0.69 -9.50
CA THR A 486 -29.00 0.73 -9.18
C THR A 486 -29.53 1.07 -7.80
N LEU A 487 -28.65 1.54 -6.91
CA LEU A 487 -29.03 2.17 -5.66
C LEU A 487 -29.46 3.62 -5.93
N LYS A 488 -30.75 3.90 -5.79
CA LYS A 488 -31.29 5.25 -5.82
C LYS A 488 -31.16 5.90 -4.45
N ILE A 489 -30.56 7.08 -4.41
CA ILE A 489 -30.33 7.87 -3.20
C ILE A 489 -31.07 9.19 -3.37
N PHE A 490 -31.99 9.49 -2.46
CA PHE A 490 -32.79 10.72 -2.54
C PHE A 490 -32.14 11.81 -1.71
N VAL A 491 -31.75 12.90 -2.37
CA VAL A 491 -31.09 14.05 -1.74
C VAL A 491 -32.11 15.20 -1.64
N PRO A 492 -32.41 15.70 -0.44
CA PRO A 492 -33.36 16.80 -0.29
C PRO A 492 -32.84 18.05 -0.99
N PRO A 493 -33.73 18.92 -1.50
CA PRO A 493 -33.32 20.13 -2.19
C PRO A 493 -32.47 21.03 -1.28
N GLY A 494 -31.37 21.56 -1.82
CA GLY A 494 -30.48 22.47 -1.10
C GLY A 494 -29.57 21.81 -0.07
N GLU A 495 -29.55 20.48 0.01
CA GLU A 495 -28.69 19.73 0.92
C GLU A 495 -27.35 19.34 0.29
N HIS A 496 -26.32 19.35 1.13
CA HIS A 496 -25.01 18.74 0.87
C HIS A 496 -24.75 17.72 1.96
N ILE A 497 -24.70 16.45 1.56
CA ILE A 497 -24.62 15.31 2.47
C ILE A 497 -23.33 14.56 2.20
N ARG A 498 -22.52 14.40 3.25
CA ARG A 498 -21.32 13.58 3.21
C ARG A 498 -21.67 12.18 3.74
N ALA A 499 -21.79 11.24 2.83
CA ALA A 499 -21.87 9.82 3.14
C ALA A 499 -20.46 9.20 3.07
N GLU A 500 -20.30 7.96 3.49
CA GLU A 500 -19.05 7.23 3.31
C GLU A 500 -19.29 5.88 2.65
N ALA A 501 -18.30 5.41 1.90
CA ALA A 501 -18.30 4.09 1.28
C ALA A 501 -17.00 3.33 1.61
N SER A 502 -17.14 2.11 2.11
CA SER A 502 -16.02 1.18 2.37
C SER A 502 -16.34 -0.20 1.85
N CYS A 503 -15.33 -1.05 1.64
CA CYS A 503 -15.58 -2.46 1.34
C CYS A 503 -15.83 -3.26 2.62
N PHE A 504 -16.61 -4.34 2.53
CA PHE A 504 -16.77 -5.29 3.63
C PHE A 504 -16.25 -6.68 3.27
N PHE A 505 -15.88 -7.45 4.29
CA PHE A 505 -15.28 -8.77 4.16
C PHE A 505 -16.31 -9.87 3.85
N PRO A 506 -15.96 -10.90 3.05
CA PRO A 506 -16.61 -12.19 3.15
C PRO A 506 -16.55 -12.71 4.61
N PRO A 507 -17.64 -13.26 5.18
CA PRO A 507 -17.61 -13.77 6.54
C PRO A 507 -16.49 -14.79 6.77
N GLY A 508 -15.70 -14.61 7.83
CA GLY A 508 -14.58 -15.49 8.22
C GLY A 508 -13.24 -15.12 7.59
N SER A 509 -13.24 -14.33 6.52
CA SER A 509 -12.02 -13.90 5.84
C SER A 509 -11.27 -12.78 6.56
N GLU A 510 -11.89 -12.13 7.55
CA GLU A 510 -11.20 -11.22 8.47
C GLU A 510 -10.02 -11.89 9.20
N ASN A 511 -10.05 -13.22 9.37
CA ASN A 511 -8.98 -13.99 10.00
C ASN A 511 -7.71 -14.10 9.14
N LEU A 512 -7.73 -13.63 7.90
CA LEU A 512 -6.56 -13.51 7.03
C LEU A 512 -5.78 -12.22 7.28
N MET A 513 -6.33 -11.29 8.08
CA MET A 513 -5.74 -9.98 8.35
C MET A 513 -4.88 -10.01 9.62
N GLY A 514 -3.60 -9.66 9.50
CA GLY A 514 -2.64 -9.70 10.62
C GLY A 514 -3.00 -8.73 11.72
N LEU A 515 -3.48 -7.54 11.33
CA LEU A 515 -4.00 -6.54 12.29
C LEU A 515 -5.20 -7.08 13.07
N TRP A 516 -6.08 -7.86 12.44
CA TRP A 516 -7.22 -8.45 13.14
C TRP A 516 -6.78 -9.52 14.15
N ARG A 517 -5.83 -10.39 13.78
CA ARG A 517 -5.24 -11.35 14.72
C ARG A 517 -4.66 -10.65 15.95
N TRP A 518 -3.86 -9.59 15.77
CA TRP A 518 -3.28 -8.85 16.89
C TRP A 518 -4.34 -8.17 17.77
N ILE A 519 -5.42 -7.67 17.18
CA ILE A 519 -6.57 -7.16 17.95
C ILE A 519 -7.17 -8.28 18.79
N GLN A 520 -7.40 -9.46 18.22
CA GLN A 520 -7.95 -10.62 18.95
C GLN A 520 -7.02 -11.07 20.10
N GLU A 521 -5.73 -11.18 19.85
CA GLU A 521 -4.72 -11.56 20.86
C GLU A 521 -4.71 -10.61 22.06
N ARG A 522 -4.91 -9.31 21.82
CA ARG A 522 -4.94 -8.29 22.88
C ARG A 522 -6.28 -8.18 23.61
N MET A 523 -7.40 -8.31 22.89
CA MET A 523 -8.73 -8.20 23.47
C MET A 523 -9.11 -9.42 24.33
N GLY A 524 -8.51 -10.59 24.06
CA GLY A 524 -8.93 -11.85 24.67
C GLY A 524 -10.38 -12.22 24.33
N HIS A 525 -10.94 -13.25 24.98
CA HIS A 525 -12.32 -13.72 24.78
C HIS A 525 -13.37 -12.83 25.48
N GLN A 526 -13.25 -11.50 25.41
CA GLN A 526 -14.21 -10.58 26.02
C GLN A 526 -15.40 -10.26 25.10
N SER A 527 -16.53 -9.86 25.70
CA SER A 527 -17.77 -9.48 24.99
C SER A 527 -17.58 -8.29 24.04
N GLU A 528 -16.61 -7.41 24.30
CA GLU A 528 -16.19 -6.33 23.39
C GLU A 528 -15.61 -6.84 22.06
N GLY A 529 -15.10 -8.07 22.02
CA GLY A 529 -14.63 -8.70 20.78
C GLY A 529 -15.77 -8.95 19.78
N SER A 530 -16.99 -9.23 20.25
CA SER A 530 -18.15 -9.47 19.40
C SER A 530 -18.66 -8.19 18.72
N SER A 531 -18.63 -7.04 19.42
CA SER A 531 -19.02 -5.76 18.84
C SER A 531 -17.95 -5.25 17.85
N MET A 532 -16.67 -5.43 18.16
CA MET A 532 -15.58 -5.10 17.24
C MET A 532 -15.63 -5.97 15.97
N LEU A 533 -15.85 -7.29 16.13
CA LEU A 533 -16.00 -8.20 15.00
C LEU A 533 -17.14 -7.79 14.07
N ALA A 534 -18.27 -7.32 14.63
CA ALA A 534 -19.36 -6.79 13.83
C ALA A 534 -18.94 -5.55 13.02
N LEU A 535 -18.20 -4.61 13.62
CA LEU A 535 -17.66 -3.45 12.90
C LEU A 535 -16.70 -3.86 11.78
N VAL A 536 -15.78 -4.80 12.04
CA VAL A 536 -14.83 -5.31 11.05
C VAL A 536 -15.57 -5.96 9.88
N ARG A 537 -16.48 -6.90 10.16
CA ARG A 537 -17.25 -7.61 9.12
C ARG A 537 -18.16 -6.68 8.32
N GLN A 538 -18.64 -5.59 8.93
CA GLN A 538 -19.44 -4.56 8.26
C GLN A 538 -18.57 -3.54 7.51
N GLY A 539 -17.25 -3.70 7.44
CA GLY A 539 -16.39 -2.76 6.70
C GLY A 539 -16.19 -1.41 7.40
N ARG A 540 -16.37 -1.33 8.73
CA ARG A 540 -16.36 -0.07 9.50
C ARG A 540 -15.12 0.11 10.35
N HIS A 541 -14.06 -0.66 10.07
CA HIS A 541 -12.80 -0.56 10.80
C HIS A 541 -11.73 -0.01 9.86
N TRP A 542 -11.44 1.28 9.96
CA TRP A 542 -10.64 2.04 8.99
C TRP A 542 -9.24 1.45 8.69
N LEU A 543 -8.60 0.75 9.64
CA LEU A 543 -7.31 0.07 9.39
C LEU A 543 -7.41 -1.16 8.51
N LEU A 544 -8.57 -1.79 8.43
CA LEU A 544 -8.82 -3.01 7.67
C LEU A 544 -9.57 -2.69 6.38
N THR A 545 -10.52 -1.77 6.46
CA THR A 545 -11.45 -1.35 5.40
C THR A 545 -11.62 0.17 5.46
N PRO A 546 -10.62 0.96 5.02
CA PRO A 546 -10.72 2.41 4.98
C PRO A 546 -11.93 2.84 4.17
N ASN A 547 -12.65 3.84 4.68
CA ASN A 547 -13.77 4.45 4.01
C ASN A 547 -13.28 5.54 3.03
N ARG A 548 -14.18 5.97 2.15
CA ARG A 548 -14.01 7.10 1.27
C ARG A 548 -15.26 7.96 1.33
N ASP A 549 -15.07 9.26 1.49
CA ASP A 549 -16.15 10.24 1.47
C ASP A 549 -16.86 10.22 0.10
N LEU A 550 -18.19 10.28 0.18
CA LEU A 550 -19.12 10.39 -0.94
C LEU A 550 -19.94 11.67 -0.75
N ASP A 551 -19.63 12.69 -1.54
CA ASP A 551 -20.33 13.98 -1.50
C ASP A 551 -21.58 13.91 -2.38
N LEU A 552 -22.75 14.06 -1.77
CA LEU A 552 -24.05 14.09 -2.44
C LEU A 552 -24.59 15.51 -2.38
N VAL A 553 -24.76 16.15 -3.53
CA VAL A 553 -25.12 17.57 -3.61
C VAL A 553 -26.41 17.74 -4.39
N HIS A 554 -27.40 18.38 -3.79
CA HIS A 554 -28.58 18.89 -4.47
C HIS A 554 -28.51 20.41 -4.54
N ALA A 555 -27.92 20.91 -5.64
CA ALA A 555 -27.76 22.34 -5.87
C ALA A 555 -29.06 22.98 -6.38
N LEU A 556 -29.36 24.17 -5.87
CA LEU A 556 -30.52 24.97 -6.25
C LEU A 556 -30.07 26.30 -6.85
N GLN A 557 -30.86 26.85 -7.78
CA GLN A 557 -30.59 28.16 -8.35
C GLN A 557 -30.95 29.31 -7.39
N GLN A 558 -31.95 29.10 -6.52
CA GLN A 558 -32.37 30.07 -5.51
C GLN A 558 -32.62 29.39 -4.15
N PRO A 559 -32.57 30.13 -3.04
CA PRO A 559 -32.96 29.62 -1.73
C PRO A 559 -34.39 29.04 -1.73
N LEU A 560 -34.62 27.93 -1.01
CA LEU A 560 -35.97 27.33 -0.91
C LEU A 560 -36.95 28.21 -0.14
N PHE A 561 -36.44 28.98 0.82
CA PHE A 561 -37.24 29.85 1.65
C PHE A 561 -36.73 31.28 1.51
N ASN A 562 -37.66 32.21 1.49
CA ASN A 562 -37.34 33.62 1.62
C ASN A 562 -36.58 33.83 2.93
N PRO A 563 -35.54 34.68 2.94
CA PRO A 563 -34.89 35.05 4.19
C PRO A 563 -35.91 35.77 5.09
N VAL A 564 -36.02 35.32 6.34
CA VAL A 564 -36.94 35.88 7.33
C VAL A 564 -36.14 36.37 8.52
N TRP A 565 -36.46 37.55 9.04
CA TRP A 565 -35.91 37.98 10.32
C TRP A 565 -36.48 37.09 11.43
N ALA A 566 -35.64 36.24 12.03
CA ALA A 566 -36.01 35.44 13.20
C ALA A 566 -36.15 36.32 14.44
N SER A 567 -35.33 37.37 14.51
CA SER A 567 -35.49 38.47 15.44
C SER A 567 -35.09 39.76 14.74
N LEU A 568 -35.80 40.84 15.04
CA LEU A 568 -35.40 42.19 14.70
C LEU A 568 -35.84 43.08 15.86
N SER A 569 -34.88 43.73 16.49
CA SER A 569 -35.11 44.49 17.72
C SER A 569 -34.27 45.75 17.72
N ASN A 570 -34.83 46.79 18.34
CA ASN A 570 -34.08 48.00 18.62
C ASN A 570 -33.22 47.77 19.88
N PRO A 571 -32.08 48.47 20.00
CA PRO A 571 -31.19 48.41 21.17
C PRO A 571 -31.92 48.61 22.51
N THR A 572 -33.00 49.39 22.53
CA THR A 572 -33.80 49.65 23.73
C THR A 572 -34.73 48.51 24.15
N GLN A 573 -34.89 47.47 23.33
CA GLN A 573 -35.79 46.33 23.58
C GLN A 573 -35.06 45.01 23.86
N THR A 574 -33.72 45.00 23.84
CA THR A 574 -32.89 43.82 24.08
C THR A 574 -32.47 43.70 25.54
N SER A 575 -32.46 42.48 26.09
CA SER A 575 -32.03 42.18 27.47
C SER A 575 -30.51 42.09 27.66
N GLN A 576 -29.72 42.34 26.61
CA GLN A 576 -28.26 42.30 26.62
C GLN A 576 -27.67 43.71 26.76
N GLU A 577 -26.46 43.83 27.32
CA GLU A 577 -25.72 45.10 27.39
C GLU A 577 -25.52 45.68 25.98
N VAL A 578 -26.12 46.85 25.76
CA VAL A 578 -26.00 47.59 24.49
C VAL A 578 -24.85 48.58 24.60
N PRO A 579 -23.91 48.61 23.63
CA PRO A 579 -22.90 49.65 23.53
C PRO A 579 -23.52 51.06 23.57
N ALA A 580 -22.94 51.97 24.38
CA ALA A 580 -23.52 53.28 24.64
C ALA A 580 -23.72 54.14 23.37
N ASP A 581 -22.90 53.92 22.35
CA ASP A 581 -22.92 54.56 21.03
C ASP A 581 -24.04 54.04 20.11
N HIS A 582 -24.67 52.92 20.44
CA HIS A 582 -25.80 52.38 19.67
C HIS A 582 -27.17 52.85 20.21
N VAL A 583 -27.20 53.64 21.29
CA VAL A 583 -28.41 54.25 21.84
C VAL A 583 -28.67 55.60 21.16
N ARG A 584 -29.83 55.72 20.51
CA ARG A 584 -30.19 56.94 19.75
C ARG A 584 -30.38 58.15 20.67
N THR A 585 -29.73 59.26 20.33
CA THR A 585 -29.82 60.56 21.02
C THR A 585 -30.43 61.66 20.14
N PHE A 586 -30.72 62.81 20.73
CA PHE A 586 -31.32 63.95 20.02
C PHE A 586 -30.31 64.55 19.03
N GLY A 587 -30.65 64.52 17.74
CA GLY A 587 -29.77 64.98 16.64
C GLY A 587 -29.31 63.86 15.70
N ASP A 588 -29.50 62.59 16.08
CA ASP A 588 -29.06 61.44 15.28
C ASP A 588 -29.95 61.17 14.05
N THR A 589 -29.31 61.05 12.89
CA THR A 589 -29.92 60.77 11.58
C THR A 589 -29.94 59.30 11.20
N HIS A 590 -29.42 58.41 12.06
CA HIS A 590 -29.40 56.97 11.86
C HIS A 590 -29.80 56.22 13.15
N ALA A 591 -30.07 54.92 13.04
CA ALA A 591 -30.38 54.05 14.16
C ALA A 591 -29.79 52.65 13.92
N TYR A 592 -29.36 52.00 14.99
CA TYR A 592 -28.88 50.62 14.95
C TYR A 592 -30.03 49.64 15.17
N LEU A 593 -30.06 48.58 14.37
CA LEU A 593 -31.00 47.47 14.51
C LEU A 593 -30.21 46.19 14.75
N TYR A 594 -30.61 45.42 15.74
CA TYR A 594 -30.06 44.09 15.98
C TYR A 594 -31.07 43.05 15.57
N GLY A 595 -30.67 42.14 14.69
CA GLY A 595 -31.53 41.07 14.25
C GLY A 595 -30.75 39.86 13.80
N THR A 596 -31.36 38.70 14.01
CA THR A 596 -30.90 37.45 13.43
C THR A 596 -31.70 37.20 12.17
N LEU A 597 -31.04 37.27 11.01
CA LEU A 597 -31.66 36.88 9.75
C LEU A 597 -31.58 35.35 9.61
N ALA A 598 -32.73 34.68 9.61
CA ALA A 598 -32.82 33.28 9.24
C ALA A 598 -32.79 33.16 7.72
N VAL A 599 -31.65 32.71 7.20
CA VAL A 599 -31.47 32.34 5.80
C VAL A 599 -31.56 30.83 5.64
N HIS A 600 -31.95 30.36 4.46
CA HIS A 600 -31.94 28.94 4.12
C HIS A 600 -30.49 28.43 4.02
N ARG A 601 -29.94 27.97 5.16
CA ARG A 601 -28.58 27.41 5.38
C ARG A 601 -27.43 28.22 4.75
N GLY A 602 -26.19 27.79 5.00
CA GLY A 602 -25.03 28.41 4.36
C GLY A 602 -25.03 28.12 2.86
N SER A 603 -24.89 29.15 2.03
CA SER A 603 -24.56 28.97 0.61
C SER A 603 -23.26 28.17 0.54
N THR A 604 -23.34 26.97 -0.04
CA THR A 604 -22.18 26.13 -0.39
C THR A 604 -21.45 26.67 -1.60
#